data_AF-A0A183PKP5-F1
#
_entry.id   AF-A0A183PKP5-F1
#
_cell.length_a   1.000
_cell.length_b   1.000
_cell.length_c   1.000
_cell.angle_alpha   90.00
_cell.angle_beta   90.00
_cell.angle_gamma   90.00
#
_symmetry.space_group_name_H-M   'P 1'
#
loop_
_entity.id
_entity.type
_entity.pdbx_description
1 polymer ?
#
loop_
_entity_poly.entity_id
_entity_poly.type
_entity_poly.pdbx_seq_one_letter_code
_entity_poly.pdbx_strand_id
1 'polypeptide(L)'
;MAAAEKQAGLPVAPYMNPDLVVKSSSQLNFLHSILIPLVKELTYIFRELHVLLESAHRRSEHFSKIRQYELAQQEMDSNCCSTSVTTTSSSTVPITTITSTSVCHVMKSNVRVSIIIIIIIIIIIIII
;
A
#
# COMPACT_ATOMS: atom_id res chain seq x y z
N MET A 1 7.43 -10.98 -0.27
CA MET A 1 6.39 -11.82 -0.90
C MET A 1 6.53 -11.79 -2.41
N ALA A 2 6.35 -10.64 -3.09
CA ALA A 2 6.53 -10.51 -4.54
C ALA A 2 7.90 -11.00 -5.08
N ALA A 3 9.00 -10.72 -4.39
CA ALA A 3 10.33 -11.22 -4.77
C ALA A 3 10.43 -12.76 -4.71
N ALA A 4 9.77 -13.38 -3.72
CA ALA A 4 9.74 -14.82 -3.57
C ALA A 4 8.85 -15.47 -4.64
N GLU A 5 7.70 -14.87 -4.97
CA GLU A 5 6.84 -15.30 -6.08
C GLU A 5 7.58 -15.22 -7.42
N LYS A 6 8.27 -14.09 -7.68
CA LYS A 6 9.11 -13.92 -8.87
C LYS A 6 10.22 -14.97 -8.96
N GLN A 7 10.89 -15.27 -7.85
CA GLN A 7 11.94 -16.29 -7.78
C GLN A 7 11.38 -17.72 -7.96
N ALA A 8 10.16 -17.98 -7.50
CA ALA A 8 9.47 -19.25 -7.65
C ALA A 8 8.77 -19.42 -9.02
N GLY A 9 8.84 -18.42 -9.90
CA GLY A 9 8.14 -18.43 -11.20
C GLY A 9 6.62 -18.29 -11.10
N LEU A 10 6.11 -17.79 -9.98
CA LEU A 10 4.69 -17.56 -9.74
C LEU A 10 4.25 -16.19 -10.26
N PRO A 11 2.98 -16.04 -10.67
CA PRO A 11 2.45 -14.76 -11.10
C PRO A 11 2.48 -13.74 -9.95
N VAL A 12 2.99 -12.54 -10.22
CA VAL A 12 3.04 -11.42 -9.28
C VAL A 12 1.99 -10.40 -9.70
N ALA A 13 1.14 -9.99 -8.75
CA ALA A 13 0.15 -8.96 -9.02
C ALA A 13 0.82 -7.61 -9.36
N PRO A 14 0.31 -6.83 -10.33
CA PRO A 14 0.95 -5.58 -10.76
C PRO A 14 1.21 -4.57 -9.63
N TYR A 15 0.29 -4.43 -8.67
CA TYR A 15 0.43 -3.52 -7.53
C TYR A 15 1.44 -3.98 -6.47
N MET A 16 1.95 -5.22 -6.58
CA MET A 16 2.98 -5.78 -5.71
C MET A 16 4.35 -5.83 -6.38
N ASN A 17 4.42 -5.55 -7.68
CA ASN A 17 5.67 -5.58 -8.42
C ASN A 17 6.48 -4.31 -8.13
N PRO A 18 7.68 -4.40 -7.50
CA PRO A 18 8.52 -3.24 -7.18
C PRO A 18 8.92 -2.44 -8.43
N ASP A 19 9.01 -3.09 -9.59
CA ASP A 19 9.40 -2.47 -10.86
C ASP A 19 8.28 -1.57 -11.43
N LEU A 20 7.04 -1.75 -10.97
CA LEU A 20 5.85 -1.08 -11.51
C LEU A 20 5.13 -0.22 -10.47
N VAL A 21 5.37 -0.45 -9.18
CA VAL A 21 4.67 0.23 -8.09
C VAL A 21 5.38 1.53 -7.73
N VAL A 22 4.66 2.64 -7.87
CA VAL A 22 5.08 3.93 -7.30
C VAL A 22 4.30 4.17 -6.02
N LYS A 23 5.00 4.42 -4.91
CA LYS A 23 4.39 4.55 -3.58
C LYS A 23 3.27 5.59 -3.56
N SER A 24 3.55 6.80 -4.02
CA SER A 24 2.56 7.90 -4.04
C SER A 24 1.28 7.53 -4.81
N SER A 25 1.42 6.95 -6.00
CA SER A 25 0.33 6.51 -6.87
C SER A 25 -0.49 5.39 -6.21
N SER A 26 0.18 4.36 -5.68
CA SER A 26 -0.50 3.26 -5.01
C SER A 26 -1.29 3.72 -3.79
N GLN A 27 -0.73 4.66 -3.01
CA GLN A 27 -1.39 5.21 -1.83
C GLN A 27 -2.59 6.09 -2.20
N LEU A 28 -2.45 6.95 -3.22
CA LEU A 28 -3.57 7.74 -3.74
C LEU A 28 -4.72 6.86 -4.22
N ASN A 29 -4.42 5.83 -5.02
CA ASN A 29 -5.44 4.90 -5.50
C ASN A 29 -6.16 4.20 -4.34
N PHE A 30 -5.43 3.72 -3.33
CA PHE A 30 -6.02 3.09 -2.16
C PHE A 30 -6.90 4.08 -1.37
N LEU A 31 -6.41 5.30 -1.11
CA LEU A 31 -7.13 6.31 -0.37
C LEU A 31 -8.43 6.72 -1.09
N HIS A 32 -8.36 7.03 -2.37
CA HIS A 32 -9.52 7.53 -3.14
C HIS A 32 -10.53 6.44 -3.46
N SER A 33 -10.07 5.24 -3.79
CA SER A 33 -10.94 4.19 -4.31
C SER A 33 -11.50 3.28 -3.21
N ILE A 34 -10.84 3.22 -2.06
CA ILE A 34 -11.19 2.26 -0.99
C ILE A 34 -11.39 2.99 0.33
N LEU A 35 -10.34 3.60 0.90
CA LEU A 35 -10.37 4.02 2.30
C LEU A 35 -11.34 5.17 2.55
N ILE A 36 -11.28 6.24 1.74
CA ILE A 36 -12.17 7.41 1.91
C ILE A 36 -13.63 7.03 1.66
N PRO A 37 -14.01 6.34 0.56
CA PRO A 37 -15.38 5.89 0.37
C PRO A 37 -15.88 5.01 1.52
N LEU A 38 -15.07 4.04 1.97
CA LEU A 38 -15.44 3.15 3.06
C LEU A 38 -15.69 3.92 4.36
N VAL A 39 -14.76 4.77 4.76
CA VAL A 39 -14.89 5.54 6.01
C VAL A 39 -16.06 6.52 5.90
N LYS A 40 -16.26 7.16 4.75
CA LYS A 40 -17.39 8.06 4.51
C LYS A 40 -18.73 7.35 4.72
N GLU A 41 -18.89 6.12 4.23
CA GLU A 41 -20.12 5.36 4.47
C GLU A 41 -20.27 4.98 5.96
N LEU A 42 -19.17 4.66 6.64
CA LEU A 42 -19.20 4.33 8.07
C LEU A 42 -19.51 5.55 8.95
N THR A 43 -19.19 6.78 8.54
CA THR A 43 -19.48 7.97 9.36
C THR A 43 -20.98 8.25 9.52
N TYR A 44 -21.82 7.73 8.61
CA TYR A 44 -23.27 7.81 8.76
C TYR A 44 -23.78 7.00 9.95
N ILE A 45 -23.09 5.91 10.31
CA ILE A 45 -23.45 5.02 11.42
C ILE A 45 -22.67 5.43 12.70
N PHE A 46 -21.40 5.76 12.55
CA PHE A 46 -20.48 6.10 13.63
C PHE A 46 -19.87 7.47 13.39
N ARG A 47 -20.55 8.51 13.89
CA ARG A 47 -20.15 9.92 13.68
C ARG A 47 -18.75 10.23 14.18
N GLU A 48 -18.27 9.51 15.20
CA GLU A 48 -16.92 9.65 15.76
C GLU A 48 -15.83 9.38 14.72
N LEU A 49 -16.13 8.65 13.64
CA LEU A 49 -15.18 8.39 12.55
C LEU A 49 -14.95 9.61 11.63
N HIS A 50 -15.59 10.76 11.86
CA HIS A 50 -15.32 11.96 11.08
C HIS A 50 -13.85 12.41 11.18
N VAL A 51 -13.23 12.25 12.35
CA VAL A 51 -11.80 12.54 12.56
C VAL A 51 -10.89 11.64 11.69
N LEU A 52 -11.35 10.40 11.45
CA LEU A 52 -10.66 9.44 10.61
C LEU A 52 -10.81 9.81 9.13
N LEU A 53 -12.01 10.22 8.71
CA LEU A 53 -12.27 10.70 7.35
C LEU A 53 -11.41 11.93 7.01
N GLU A 54 -11.31 12.89 7.93
CA GLU A 54 -10.42 14.05 7.76
C GLU A 54 -8.95 13.63 7.65
N SER A 55 -8.52 12.66 8.46
CA SER A 55 -7.14 12.17 8.43
C SER A 55 -6.82 11.49 7.10
N ALA A 56 -7.76 10.72 6.54
CA ALA A 56 -7.62 10.12 5.22
C ALA A 56 -7.52 11.18 4.11
N HIS A 57 -8.33 12.25 4.17
CA HIS A 57 -8.22 13.38 3.24
C HIS A 57 -6.87 14.09 3.33
N ARG A 58 -6.39 14.42 4.53
CA ARG A 58 -5.06 15.03 4.73
C ARG A 58 -3.95 14.15 4.16
N ARG A 59 -4.05 12.84 4.34
CA ARG A 59 -3.07 11.89 3.81
C ARG A 59 -3.11 11.80 2.29
N SER A 60 -4.30 11.88 1.70
CA SER A 60 -4.49 12.00 0.25
C SER A 60 -3.81 13.26 -0.29
N GLU A 61 -4.02 14.42 0.34
CA GLU A 61 -3.35 15.67 -0.07
C GLU A 61 -1.82 15.56 0.00
N HIS A 62 -1.30 14.94 1.06
CA HIS A 62 0.13 14.71 1.23
C HIS A 62 0.72 13.88 0.08
N PHE A 63 0.13 12.73 -0.24
CA PHE A 63 0.60 11.89 -1.35
C PHE A 63 0.37 12.53 -2.72
N SER A 64 -0.66 13.38 -2.88
CA SER A 64 -0.88 14.17 -4.10
C SER A 64 0.25 15.15 -4.36
N LYS A 65 0.72 15.84 -3.32
CA LYS A 65 1.91 16.72 -3.40
C LYS A 65 3.16 15.93 -3.79
N ILE A 66 3.41 14.79 -3.14
CA ILE A 66 4.55 13.93 -3.47
C ILE A 66 4.48 13.50 -4.95
N ARG A 67 3.30 13.06 -5.41
CA ARG A 67 3.12 12.62 -6.80
C ARG A 67 3.40 13.71 -7.82
N GLN A 68 3.02 14.95 -7.52
CA GLN A 68 3.31 16.10 -8.39
C GLN A 68 4.81 16.35 -8.51
N TYR A 69 5.57 16.30 -7.41
CA TYR A 69 7.03 16.44 -7.45
C TYR A 69 7.70 15.30 -8.22
N GLU A 70 7.26 14.05 -8.03
CA GLU A 70 7.78 12.90 -8.79
C GLU A 70 7.53 13.04 -10.30
N LEU A 71 6.34 13.49 -10.69
CA LEU A 71 6.00 13.72 -12.10
C LEU A 71 6.83 14.85 -12.71
N ALA A 72 7.02 15.95 -11.98
CA ALA A 72 7.85 17.06 -12.43
C ALA A 72 9.32 16.63 -12.62
N GLN A 73 9.88 15.83 -11.69
CA GLN A 73 11.23 15.29 -11.83
C GLN A 73 11.34 14.36 -13.05
N GLN A 74 10.36 13.48 -13.25
CA GLN A 74 10.33 12.57 -14.39
C GLN A 74 10.30 13.30 -15.74
N GLU A 75 9.59 14.43 -15.82
CA GLU A 75 9.55 15.28 -17.02
C GLU A 75 10.93 15.91 -17.30
N MET A 76 11.63 16.37 -16.27
CA MET A 76 12.99 16.93 -16.42
C MET A 76 14.02 15.88 -16.84
N ASP A 77 13.95 14.67 -16.29
CA ASP A 77 14.85 13.57 -16.63
C ASP A 77 14.61 13.06 -18.06
N SER A 78 13.34 13.02 -18.49
CA SER A 78 12.96 12.62 -19.85
C SER A 78 13.36 13.63 -20.92
N ASN A 79 13.51 14.91 -20.58
CA ASN A 79 13.92 15.95 -21.53
C ASN A 79 15.45 16.08 -21.68
N CYS A 80 16.23 15.46 -20.78
CA CYS A 80 17.69 15.57 -20.77
C CYS A 80 18.41 14.39 -21.47
N CYS A 81 17.74 13.25 -21.69
CA CYS A 81 18.44 12.02 -22.10
C CYS A 81 18.04 11.51 -23.49
N SER A 82 18.79 11.92 -24.50
CA SER A 82 19.08 11.07 -25.66
C SER A 82 20.53 10.60 -25.56
N THR A 83 20.75 9.29 -25.55
CA THR A 83 22.03 8.54 -25.69
C THR A 83 22.69 8.04 -24.39
N SER A 84 22.53 6.75 -24.06
CA SER A 84 23.57 5.69 -24.19
C SER A 84 23.20 4.37 -23.47
N VAL A 85 23.97 3.33 -23.80
CA VAL A 85 23.73 1.87 -23.81
C VAL A 85 24.26 1.09 -22.58
N THR A 86 23.54 0.00 -22.23
CA THR A 86 24.02 -1.39 -21.95
C THR A 86 24.74 -1.82 -20.63
N THR A 87 24.35 -3.04 -20.19
CA THR A 87 25.08 -4.14 -19.49
C THR A 87 25.07 -4.34 -17.95
N THR A 88 24.39 -5.44 -17.53
CA THR A 88 24.85 -6.67 -16.78
C THR A 88 25.50 -6.53 -15.38
N SER A 89 25.01 -7.20 -14.32
CA SER A 89 25.45 -8.53 -13.77
C SER A 89 24.69 -8.84 -12.45
N SER A 90 23.91 -9.92 -12.24
CA SER A 90 24.23 -11.32 -11.82
C SER A 90 24.82 -11.58 -10.41
N SER A 91 24.12 -12.39 -9.58
CA SER A 91 24.58 -13.40 -8.56
C SER A 91 23.66 -13.44 -7.30
N THR A 92 23.51 -14.49 -6.46
CA THR A 92 23.05 -15.90 -6.54
C THR A 92 23.04 -16.46 -5.08
N VAL A 93 21.84 -16.74 -4.49
CA VAL A 93 21.38 -17.68 -3.38
C VAL A 93 22.21 -17.96 -2.08
N PRO A 94 21.69 -18.65 -1.00
CA PRO A 94 20.37 -19.29 -0.75
C PRO A 94 19.66 -19.00 0.62
N ILE A 95 18.45 -19.60 0.72
CA ILE A 95 17.38 -19.59 1.73
C ILE A 95 17.60 -20.62 2.87
N THR A 96 17.02 -20.38 4.06
CA THR A 96 16.65 -21.46 5.01
C THR A 96 15.21 -21.33 5.54
N THR A 97 14.51 -22.47 5.49
CA THR A 97 13.12 -22.81 5.81
C THR A 97 12.76 -22.76 7.30
N ILE A 98 11.54 -22.31 7.67
CA ILE A 98 10.82 -22.84 8.86
C ILE A 98 9.29 -22.83 8.67
N THR A 99 8.72 -24.00 8.91
CA THR A 99 7.31 -24.45 8.94
C THR A 99 6.58 -24.00 10.23
N SER A 100 5.27 -23.69 10.18
CA SER A 100 4.23 -24.39 11.00
C SER A 100 2.86 -23.69 11.14
N THR A 101 1.84 -24.43 10.67
CA THR A 101 0.54 -24.78 11.25
C THR A 101 -0.38 -23.71 11.86
N SER A 102 -1.49 -23.49 11.14
CA SER A 102 -2.74 -22.87 11.58
C SER A 102 -3.54 -23.79 12.52
N VAL A 103 -4.07 -23.23 13.61
CA VAL A 103 -5.14 -23.84 14.42
C VAL A 103 -6.29 -22.84 14.51
N CYS A 104 -7.46 -23.26 14.03
CA CYS A 104 -8.68 -22.45 13.99
C CYS A 104 -9.29 -22.32 15.40
N HIS A 105 -9.45 -21.10 15.90
CA HIS A 105 -10.27 -20.83 17.08
C HIS A 105 -11.45 -19.92 16.71
N VAL A 106 -12.66 -20.40 16.97
CA VAL A 106 -13.91 -19.64 16.82
C VAL A 106 -13.87 -18.44 17.77
N MET A 107 -14.05 -17.22 17.26
CA MET A 107 -14.23 -16.03 18.10
C MET A 107 -15.68 -15.54 18.00
N LYS A 108 -16.34 -15.53 19.16
CA LYS A 108 -17.64 -14.88 19.38
C LYS A 108 -17.40 -13.36 19.35
N SER A 109 -17.87 -12.70 18.29
CA SER A 109 -17.57 -11.29 18.05
C SER A 109 -18.34 -10.36 18.99
N ASN A 110 -17.62 -9.62 19.83
CA ASN A 110 -18.13 -8.43 20.50
C ASN A 110 -17.95 -7.25 19.54
N VAL A 111 -19.05 -6.70 19.02
CA VAL A 111 -19.04 -5.61 18.01
C VAL A 111 -18.13 -4.44 18.43
N ARG A 112 -18.08 -4.10 19.73
CA ARG A 112 -17.21 -3.05 20.28
C ARG A 112 -15.71 -3.38 20.15
N VAL A 113 -15.34 -4.63 20.39
CA VAL A 113 -13.95 -5.11 20.21
C VAL A 113 -13.59 -5.14 18.73
N SER A 114 -14.54 -5.53 17.86
CA SER A 114 -14.34 -5.51 16.42
C SER A 114 -14.12 -4.09 15.88
N ILE A 115 -14.87 -3.11 16.38
CA ILE A 115 -14.69 -1.69 16.01
C ILE A 115 -13.34 -1.16 16.49
N ILE A 116 -12.92 -1.49 17.71
CA ILE A 116 -11.61 -1.09 18.24
C ILE A 116 -10.48 -1.70 17.39
N ILE A 117 -10.59 -2.96 17.00
CA ILE A 117 -9.62 -3.63 16.13
C ILE A 117 -9.57 -2.96 14.75
N ILE A 118 -10.73 -2.63 14.16
CA ILE A 118 -10.79 -1.90 12.88
C ILE A 118 -10.13 -0.52 13.02
N ILE A 119 -10.42 0.22 14.09
CA ILE A 119 -9.82 1.52 14.35
C ILE A 119 -8.30 1.40 14.52
N ILE A 120 -7.81 0.40 15.26
CA ILE A 120 -6.37 0.16 15.45
C ILE A 120 -5.69 -0.20 14.12
N ILE A 121 -6.28 -1.11 13.34
CA ILE A 121 -5.74 -1.50 12.02
C ILE A 121 -5.67 -0.29 11.10
N ILE A 122 -6.70 0.58 11.11
CA ILE A 122 -6.71 1.77 10.27
C ILE A 122 -5.74 2.85 10.79
N ILE A 123 -5.59 3.03 12.11
CA ILE A 123 -4.58 3.92 12.69
C ILE A 123 -3.17 3.48 12.26
N ILE A 124 -2.88 2.18 12.29
CA ILE A 124 -1.60 1.64 11.80
C ILE A 124 -1.40 1.96 10.32
N ILE A 125 -2.46 1.82 9.49
CA ILE A 125 -2.43 2.17 8.06
C ILE A 125 -2.27 3.68 7.83
N ILE A 126 -2.66 4.55 8.76
CA ILE A 126 -2.50 6.01 8.69
C ILE A 126 -1.14 6.50 9.21
N ILE A 127 -0.41 5.68 9.97
CA ILE A 127 0.91 6.06 10.51
C ILE A 127 2.05 5.62 9.58
N ILE A 128 1.96 4.43 8.96
CA ILE A 128 2.97 3.86 8.02
C ILE A 128 2.90 4.50 6.64
#